data_AF-A0A3C1FVW1-F1
#
_entry.id   AF-A0A3C1FVW1-F1
#
_cell.length_a   1.000
_cell.length_b   1.000
_cell.length_c   1.000
_cell.angle_alpha   90.00
_cell.angle_beta   90.00
_cell.angle_gamma   90.00
#
_symmetry.space_group_name_H-M   'P 1'
#
loop_
_entity.id
_entity.type
_entity.pdbx_description
1 polymer ?
#
loop_
_entity_poly.entity_id
_entity_poly.type
_entity_poly.pdbx_seq_one_letter_code
_entity_poly.pdbx_strand_id
1 'polypeptide(L)'
;MTYFAWLVFIGAAILEVGGDAVVRKGLRGSAPIIILIGCAILGSYGVVVNMVKWDFSKLLGVYVAIFALISVLFGRFVFQENVPNATWIGLAVIVCGAMIIQFGSRM
;
A
#
# COMPACT_ATOMS: atom_id res chain seq x y z
N MET A 1 -9.15 -14.74 -15.27
CA MET A 1 -7.81 -14.13 -15.11
C MET A 1 -7.82 -12.82 -14.30
N THR A 2 -8.94 -12.10 -14.20
CA THR A 2 -9.01 -10.80 -13.48
C THR A 2 -9.07 -10.91 -11.95
N TYR A 3 -9.80 -11.88 -11.38
CA TYR A 3 -9.97 -11.99 -9.91
C TYR A 3 -8.68 -12.34 -9.16
N PHE A 4 -7.81 -13.15 -9.77
CA PHE A 4 -6.53 -13.50 -9.17
C PHE A 4 -5.61 -12.28 -9.05
N ALA A 5 -5.63 -11.39 -10.06
CA ALA A 5 -4.88 -10.13 -10.02
C ALA A 5 -5.35 -9.22 -8.88
N TRP A 6 -6.67 -9.07 -8.69
CA TRP A 6 -7.22 -8.30 -7.57
C TRP A 6 -6.83 -8.88 -6.20
N LEU A 7 -6.84 -10.21 -6.06
CA LEU A 7 -6.40 -10.87 -4.82
C LEU A 7 -4.91 -10.69 -4.55
N VAL A 8 -4.07 -10.81 -5.58
CA VAL A 8 -2.62 -10.52 -5.48
C VAL A 8 -2.40 -9.07 -5.07
N PHE A 9 -3.25 -8.15 -5.54
CA PHE A 9 -3.15 -6.72 -5.23
C PHE A 9 -3.55 -6.36 -3.80
N ILE A 10 -4.65 -6.94 -3.33
CA ILE A 10 -5.09 -6.78 -1.94
C ILE A 10 -4.06 -7.42 -1.00
N GLY A 11 -3.58 -8.62 -1.34
CA GLY A 11 -2.50 -9.29 -0.63
C GLY A 11 -1.22 -8.46 -0.61
N ALA A 12 -0.85 -7.85 -1.73
CA ALA A 12 0.28 -6.95 -1.89
C ALA A 12 0.17 -5.72 -0.98
N ALA A 13 -0.96 -5.03 -0.98
CA ALA A 13 -1.15 -3.85 -0.15
C ALA A 13 -1.14 -4.19 1.35
N ILE A 14 -1.69 -5.36 1.74
CA ILE A 14 -1.60 -5.86 3.12
C ILE A 14 -0.15 -6.20 3.49
N LEU A 15 0.59 -6.83 2.58
CA LEU A 15 2.02 -7.15 2.76
C LEU A 15 2.89 -5.90 2.87
N GLU A 16 2.63 -4.88 2.05
CA GLU A 16 3.37 -3.62 2.07
C GLU A 16 3.15 -2.90 3.40
N VAL A 17 1.89 -2.73 3.79
CA VAL A 17 1.54 -2.03 5.03
C VAL A 17 1.95 -2.83 6.27
N GLY A 18 1.81 -4.15 6.23
CA GLY A 18 2.29 -5.05 7.28
C GLY A 18 3.81 -5.05 7.40
N GLY A 19 4.53 -5.04 6.28
CA GLY A 19 5.99 -4.91 6.22
C GLY A 19 6.45 -3.58 6.80
N ASP A 20 5.80 -2.48 6.45
CA ASP A 20 6.09 -1.14 7.01
C ASP A 20 5.88 -1.09 8.53
N ALA A 21 4.82 -1.72 9.02
CA ALA A 21 4.57 -1.83 10.46
C ALA A 21 5.63 -2.68 11.18
N VAL A 22 6.09 -3.77 10.56
CA VAL A 22 7.16 -4.63 11.09
C VAL A 22 8.49 -3.88 11.12
N VAL A 23 8.84 -3.13 10.07
CA VAL A 23 10.03 -2.26 10.03
C VAL A 23 9.95 -1.19 11.12
N ARG A 24 8.80 -0.52 11.26
CA ARG A 24 8.58 0.51 12.28
C ARG A 24 8.68 -0.06 13.71
N LYS A 25 8.18 -1.28 13.94
CA LYS A 25 8.32 -2.01 15.21
C LYS A 25 9.77 -2.41 15.49
N GLY A 26 10.49 -2.87 14.46
CA GLY A 26 11.92 -3.18 14.54
C GLY A 26 12.79 -1.97 14.86
N LEU A 27 12.49 -0.81 14.25
CA LEU A 27 13.15 0.47 14.52
C LEU A 27 12.91 0.97 15.95
N ARG A 28 11.67 0.89 16.46
CA ARG A 28 11.35 1.27 17.84
C ARG A 28 11.94 0.31 18.89
N GLY A 29 12.09 -0.97 18.55
CA GLY A 29 12.61 -2.01 19.45
C GLY A 29 14.11 -2.30 19.33
N SER A 30 14.86 -1.58 18.47
CA SER A 30 16.27 -1.87 18.15
C SER A 30 16.53 -3.34 17.76
N ALA A 31 15.60 -3.94 17.01
CA ALA A 31 15.68 -5.33 16.59
C ALA A 31 15.99 -5.43 15.08
N PRO A 32 17.27 -5.45 14.67
CA PRO A 32 17.67 -5.40 13.25
C PRO A 32 17.17 -6.61 12.44
N ILE A 33 16.99 -7.77 13.08
CA ILE A 33 16.38 -8.96 12.45
C ILE A 33 14.94 -8.66 11.99
N ILE A 34 14.16 -7.94 12.80
CA ILE A 34 12.76 -7.61 12.48
C ILE A 34 12.70 -6.62 11.32
N ILE A 35 13.64 -5.68 11.26
CA ILE A 35 13.79 -4.75 10.14
C ILE A 35 14.13 -5.51 8.84
N LEU A 36 15.08 -6.44 8.89
CA LEU A 36 15.50 -7.23 7.73
C LEU A 36 14.35 -8.09 7.18
N ILE A 37 13.54 -8.69 8.06
CA ILE A 37 12.35 -9.44 7.68
C ILE A 37 11.34 -8.52 6.99
N GLY A 38 11.07 -7.33 7.54
CA GLY A 38 10.19 -6.35 6.90
C GLY A 38 10.68 -5.92 5.51
N CYS A 39 11.99 -5.67 5.36
CA CYS A 39 12.61 -5.37 4.07
C CYS A 39 12.50 -6.54 3.07
N ALA A 40 12.73 -7.78 3.52
CA ALA A 40 12.61 -8.95 2.66
C ALA A 40 11.17 -9.15 2.17
N ILE A 41 10.19 -8.92 3.06
CA ILE A 41 8.76 -8.97 2.74
C ILE A 41 8.39 -7.91 1.71
N LEU A 42 8.81 -6.66 1.93
CA LEU A 42 8.60 -5.53 1.01
C LEU A 42 9.24 -5.77 -0.36
N GLY A 43 10.50 -6.21 -0.37
CA GLY A 43 11.24 -6.50 -1.60
C GLY A 43 10.62 -7.65 -2.41
N SER A 44 10.22 -8.73 -1.73
CA SER A 44 9.61 -9.89 -2.40
C SER A 44 8.26 -9.54 -3.04
N TYR A 45 7.44 -8.75 -2.35
CA TYR A 45 6.17 -8.28 -2.89
C TYR A 45 6.40 -7.34 -4.10
N GLY A 46 7.34 -6.40 -3.99
CA GLY A 46 7.65 -5.45 -5.07
C GLY A 46 8.07 -6.15 -6.36
N VAL A 47 8.80 -7.27 -6.25
CA VAL A 47 9.17 -8.12 -7.40
C VAL A 47 7.93 -8.80 -8.01
N VAL A 48 7.07 -9.38 -7.18
CA VAL A 48 5.85 -10.06 -7.65
C VAL A 48 4.91 -9.09 -8.37
N VAL A 49 4.73 -7.88 -7.85
CA VAL A 49 3.83 -6.89 -8.46
C VAL A 49 4.39 -6.36 -9.78
N ASN A 50 5.71 -6.19 -9.90
CA ASN A 50 6.36 -5.72 -11.13
C ASN A 50 6.48 -6.81 -12.21
N MET A 51 6.43 -8.10 -11.86
CA MET A 51 6.41 -9.19 -12.84
C MET A 51 5.08 -9.28 -13.62
N VAL A 52 4.00 -8.67 -13.13
CA VAL A 52 2.71 -8.67 -13.80
C VAL A 52 2.69 -7.60 -14.89
N LYS A 53 2.75 -8.03 -16.16
CA LYS A 53 2.69 -7.17 -17.36
C LYS A 53 1.30 -6.56 -17.58
N TRP A 54 0.94 -5.55 -16.80
CA TRP A 54 -0.26 -4.75 -17.01
C TRP A 54 0.11 -3.28 -17.29
N ASP A 55 -0.87 -2.49 -17.76
CA ASP A 55 -0.75 -1.05 -18.02
C ASP A 55 -0.34 -0.30 -16.73
N PHE A 56 0.97 -0.09 -16.56
CA PHE A 56 1.58 0.42 -15.33
C PHE A 56 0.94 1.73 -14.87
N SER A 57 0.58 2.62 -15.81
CA SER A 57 0.00 3.93 -15.51
C SER A 57 -1.39 3.88 -14.89
N LYS A 58 -2.31 3.03 -15.40
CA LYS A 58 -3.65 2.85 -14.78
C LYS A 58 -3.54 2.16 -13.43
N LEU A 59 -2.67 1.16 -13.37
CA LEU A 59 -2.50 0.31 -12.21
C LEU A 59 -1.88 1.06 -11.03
N LEU A 60 -0.90 1.93 -11.32
CA LEU A 60 -0.25 2.78 -10.32
C LEU A 60 -1.26 3.69 -9.61
N GLY A 61 -2.20 4.30 -10.34
CA GLY A 61 -3.23 5.16 -9.74
C GLY A 61 -4.10 4.40 -8.74
N VAL A 62 -4.67 3.27 -9.16
CA VAL A 62 -5.50 2.42 -8.29
C VAL A 62 -4.68 1.84 -7.12
N TYR A 63 -3.41 1.48 -7.37
CA TYR A 63 -2.49 0.97 -6.35
C TYR A 63 -2.31 1.98 -5.23
N VAL A 64 -1.94 3.21 -5.58
CA VAL A 64 -1.64 4.27 -4.61
C VAL A 64 -2.86 4.59 -3.76
N ALA A 65 -4.07 4.58 -4.32
CA ALA A 65 -5.29 4.77 -3.56
C ALA A 65 -5.57 3.63 -2.57
N ILE A 66 -5.47 2.37 -3.00
CA ILE A 66 -5.68 1.21 -2.13
C ILE A 66 -4.61 1.16 -1.04
N PHE A 67 -3.35 1.41 -1.41
CA PHE A 67 -2.23 1.49 -0.49
C PHE A 67 -2.45 2.58 0.57
N ALA A 68 -2.81 3.80 0.17
CA ALA A 68 -3.09 4.89 1.10
C ALA A 68 -4.25 4.53 2.05
N LEU A 69 -5.31 3.90 1.53
CA LEU A 69 -6.47 3.51 2.31
C LEU A 69 -6.14 2.43 3.35
N ILE A 70 -5.42 1.38 2.94
CA ILE A 70 -4.98 0.31 3.85
C ILE A 70 -3.97 0.85 4.85
N SER A 71 -3.05 1.72 4.45
CA SER A 71 -2.04 2.33 5.33
C SER A 71 -2.68 3.19 6.42
N VAL A 72 -3.68 4.01 6.07
CA VAL A 72 -4.46 4.79 7.06
C VAL A 72 -5.29 3.87 7.98
N LEU A 73 -5.94 2.83 7.43
CA LEU A 73 -6.66 1.85 8.26
C LEU A 73 -5.72 1.14 9.22
N PHE A 74 -4.55 0.71 8.77
CA PHE A 74 -3.58 0.00 9.60
C PHE A 74 -2.97 0.93 10.65
N GLY A 75 -2.69 2.19 10.31
CA GLY A 75 -2.33 3.24 11.27
C GLY A 75 -3.38 3.40 12.36
N ARG A 76 -4.66 3.42 11.99
CA ARG A 76 -5.79 3.51 12.91
C ARG A 76 -5.95 2.25 13.79
N PHE A 77 -5.90 1.05 13.20
CA PHE A 77 -6.22 -0.20 13.88
C PHE A 77 -5.04 -0.82 14.65
N VAL A 78 -3.82 -0.71 14.11
CA VAL A 78 -2.63 -1.37 14.68
C VAL A 78 -1.85 -0.44 15.60
N PHE A 79 -1.73 0.84 15.25
CA PHE A 79 -1.05 1.82 16.09
C PHE A 79 -1.98 2.54 17.07
N GLN A 80 -3.31 2.32 16.96
CA GLN A 80 -4.35 3.06 17.71
C GLN A 80 -4.12 4.58 17.69
N GLU A 81 -3.47 5.07 16.64
CA GLU A 81 -3.13 6.49 16.53
C GLU A 81 -4.41 7.26 16.21
N ASN A 82 -4.61 8.39 16.89
CA ASN A 82 -5.72 9.27 16.57
C ASN A 82 -5.46 9.93 15.22
N VAL A 83 -5.86 9.25 14.15
CA VAL A 83 -5.78 9.75 12.77
C VAL A 83 -6.52 11.09 12.70
N PRO A 84 -5.83 12.22 12.51
CA PRO A 84 -6.45 13.54 12.49
C PRO A 84 -7.33 13.70 11.25
N ASN A 85 -8.34 14.57 11.33
CA ASN A 85 -9.28 14.83 10.23
C ASN A 85 -8.55 15.29 8.94
N ALA A 86 -7.38 15.91 9.06
CA ALA A 86 -6.53 16.28 7.93
C ALA A 86 -6.06 15.07 7.10
N THR A 87 -5.77 13.93 7.74
CA THR A 87 -5.35 12.70 7.05
C THR A 87 -6.48 12.11 6.23
N TRP A 88 -7.73 12.23 6.69
CA TRP A 88 -8.91 11.82 5.91
C TRP A 88 -9.12 12.69 4.67
N ILE A 89 -8.88 14.00 4.77
CA ILE A 89 -8.92 14.91 3.62
C ILE A 89 -7.81 14.56 2.63
N GLY A 90 -6.59 14.30 3.12
CA GLY A 90 -5.48 13.83 2.28
C GLY A 90 -5.80 12.52 1.57
N LEU A 91 -6.42 11.55 2.27
CA LEU A 91 -6.88 10.30 1.68
C LEU A 91 -7.91 10.54 0.56
N ALA A 92 -8.87 11.43 0.78
CA ALA A 92 -9.86 11.79 -0.24
C ALA A 92 -9.20 12.38 -1.48
N VAL A 93 -8.17 13.22 -1.34
CA VAL A 93 -7.41 13.79 -2.47
C VAL A 93 -6.65 12.71 -3.22
N ILE A 94 -6.01 11.77 -2.52
CA ILE A 94 -5.30 10.64 -3.15
C ILE A 94 -6.29 9.77 -3.96
N VAL A 95 -7.46 9.47 -3.39
CA VAL A 95 -8.51 8.70 -4.08
C VAL A 95 -9.01 9.45 -5.31
N CYS A 96 -9.24 10.77 -5.22
CA CYS A 96 -9.61 11.59 -6.36
C CYS A 96 -8.52 11.60 -7.44
N GLY A 97 -7.24 11.74 -7.06
CA GLY A 97 -6.10 11.66 -8.00
C GLY A 97 -6.02 10.31 -8.71
N ALA A 98 -6.24 9.22 -7.97
CA ALA A 98 -6.31 7.88 -8.53
C ALA A 98 -7.48 7.70 -9.52
N MET A 99 -8.66 8.27 -9.22
CA MET A 99 -9.79 8.28 -10.16
C MET A 99 -9.42 9.05 -11.44
N ILE A 100 -8.76 10.20 -11.33
CA ILE A 100 -8.32 10.98 -12.50
C ILE A 100 -7.36 10.15 -13.37
N ILE A 101 -6.40 9.43 -12.79
CA ILE A 101 -5.48 8.57 -13.55
C ILE A 101 -6.24 7.42 -14.24
N GLN A 102 -7.18 6.81 -13.52
CA GLN A 102 -7.97 5.69 -14.02
C GLN A 102 -8.91 6.09 -15.18
N PHE A 103 -9.54 7.27 -15.10
CA PHE A 103 -10.49 7.74 -16.10
C PHE A 103 -9.84 8.63 -17.18
N GLY A 104 -8.76 9.33 -16.88
CA GLY A 104 -8.05 10.23 -17.79
C GLY A 104 -7.27 9.50 -18.88
N SER A 105 -6.89 8.25 -18.64
CA SER A 105 -6.30 7.35 -19.65
C SER A 105 -7.31 6.81 -20.68
N ARG A 106 -8.51 7.39 -20.72
CA ARG A 106 -9.57 7.15 -21.73
C ARG A 106 -9.85 8.40 -22.58
N MET A 107 -9.12 9.50 -22.38
CA MET A 107 -9.17 10.71 -23.20
C MET A 107 -8.09 10.70 -24.26
#